data_AF-A0A350UHD4-F1
#
_entry.id   AF-A0A350UHD4-F1
#
_cell.length_a   1.000
_cell.length_b   1.000
_cell.length_c   1.000
_cell.angle_alpha   90.00
_cell.angle_beta   90.00
_cell.angle_gamma   90.00
#
_symmetry.space_group_name_H-M   'P 1'
#
loop_
_entity.id
_entity.type
_entity.pdbx_description
1 polymer ?
#
loop_
_entity_poly.entity_id
_entity_poly.type
_entity_poly.pdbx_seq_one_letter_code
_entity_poly.pdbx_strand_id
1 'polypeptide(L)'
;DVIGKLRVERYVMAAADAAVAGGRWVVSLDPDFSKRLLAREARGVADWRRLMAHVRFFEEHREWADLPPAGALAVLQDAESGALISGGLLDMIGARHTPARPVATRHLSQERLAGTRVLVNIEPGSVPEGARGVLAEYEAAGNVVIAPPEGFRFPAMADYQLSLERLSKEDHDRLDGVWKRVTATIGRSNLGARVFNAPGMLSRLLGEAGGGRRVLYLVNYTDYQAESITVWLPERFRKARLHLPGGEVRELEPYRVEEGWGVDIEVIGTVAALEVE
;
A
#
# COMPACT_ATOMS: atom_id res chain seq x y z
N ASP A 1 12.78 13.93 -25.06
CA ASP A 1 13.43 14.82 -24.07
C ASP A 1 12.45 15.63 -23.22
N VAL A 2 11.48 14.98 -22.56
CA VAL A 2 10.55 15.65 -21.63
C VAL A 2 10.53 14.91 -20.29
N ILE A 3 11.70 14.70 -19.70
CA ILE A 3 11.77 14.43 -18.26
C ILE A 3 12.49 15.64 -17.70
N GLY A 4 11.70 16.58 -17.16
CA GLY A 4 12.26 17.73 -16.45
C GLY A 4 13.15 17.28 -15.29
N LYS A 5 14.04 18.16 -14.82
CA LYS A 5 14.96 17.87 -13.72
C LYS A 5 14.20 17.26 -12.54
N LEU A 6 14.48 16.02 -12.19
CA LEU A 6 13.82 15.35 -11.07
C LEU A 6 14.51 15.77 -9.77
N ARG A 7 13.70 16.02 -8.74
CA ARG A 7 14.22 16.23 -7.39
C ARG A 7 14.53 14.87 -6.76
N VAL A 8 15.48 14.83 -5.82
CA VAL A 8 15.89 13.60 -5.13
C VAL A 8 14.72 12.87 -4.47
N GLU A 9 13.71 13.61 -4.00
CA GLU A 9 12.48 13.08 -3.40
C GLU A 9 11.79 12.08 -4.32
N ARG A 10 11.78 12.32 -5.65
CA ARG A 10 11.11 11.43 -6.61
C ARG A 10 11.84 10.10 -6.75
N TYR A 11 13.18 10.10 -6.65
CA TYR A 11 13.97 8.87 -6.61
C TYR A 11 13.74 8.10 -5.31
N VAL A 12 13.66 8.80 -4.19
CA VAL A 12 13.39 8.19 -2.89
C VAL A 12 12.00 7.57 -2.86
N MET A 13 10.97 8.29 -3.34
CA MET A 13 9.61 7.76 -3.45
C MET A 13 9.59 6.50 -4.33
N ALA A 14 10.19 6.54 -5.52
CA ALA A 14 10.23 5.37 -6.41
C ALA A 14 10.95 4.15 -5.78
N ALA A 15 12.05 4.38 -5.05
CA ALA A 15 12.72 3.30 -4.31
C ALA A 15 11.83 2.76 -3.17
N ALA A 16 11.13 3.66 -2.46
CA ALA A 16 10.21 3.28 -1.41
C ALA A 16 9.04 2.45 -1.93
N ASP A 17 8.39 2.83 -3.03
CA ASP A 17 7.29 2.08 -3.67
C ASP A 17 7.68 0.63 -3.92
N ALA A 18 8.84 0.45 -4.55
CA ALA A 18 9.37 -0.87 -4.84
C ALA A 18 9.67 -1.64 -3.54
N ALA A 19 10.36 -1.00 -2.59
CA ALA A 19 10.80 -1.64 -1.36
C ALA A 19 9.63 -2.06 -0.45
N VAL A 20 8.65 -1.18 -0.23
CA VAL A 20 7.49 -1.50 0.62
C VAL A 20 6.68 -2.63 0.01
N ALA A 21 6.58 -2.70 -1.33
CA ALA A 21 5.93 -3.79 -2.04
C ALA A 21 6.72 -5.12 -2.00
N GLY A 22 7.91 -5.15 -1.39
CA GLY A 22 8.79 -6.33 -1.34
C GLY A 22 9.63 -6.54 -2.61
N GLY A 23 9.65 -5.55 -3.50
CA GLY A 23 10.40 -5.60 -4.76
C GLY A 23 11.90 -5.40 -4.58
N ARG A 24 12.62 -5.62 -5.68
CA ARG A 24 14.02 -5.20 -5.85
C ARG A 24 14.06 -4.03 -6.81
N TRP A 25 15.04 -3.16 -6.66
CA TRP A 25 15.15 -1.95 -7.45
C TRP A 25 16.56 -1.76 -8.01
N VAL A 26 16.63 -1.12 -9.16
CA VAL A 26 17.84 -0.54 -9.73
C VAL A 26 17.59 0.95 -9.85
N VAL A 27 18.49 1.75 -9.28
CA VAL A 27 18.39 3.21 -9.36
C VAL A 27 19.03 3.66 -10.68
N SER A 28 18.22 4.17 -11.61
CA SER A 28 18.70 4.84 -12.82
C SER A 28 18.52 6.36 -12.66
N LEU A 29 19.62 7.10 -12.74
CA LEU A 29 19.62 8.56 -12.59
C LEU A 29 19.28 9.25 -13.91
N ASP A 30 18.64 10.42 -13.83
CA ASP A 30 18.44 11.28 -15.00
C ASP A 30 19.77 11.94 -15.42
N PRO A 31 19.88 12.46 -16.66
CA PRO A 31 21.11 13.07 -17.15
C PRO A 31 21.62 14.25 -16.31
N ASP A 32 20.74 15.08 -15.74
CA ASP A 32 21.10 16.23 -14.88
C ASP A 32 21.67 15.74 -13.55
N PHE A 33 20.99 14.82 -12.86
CA PHE A 33 21.49 14.27 -11.60
C PHE A 33 22.83 13.54 -11.83
N SER A 34 22.93 12.71 -12.87
CA SER A 34 24.18 12.03 -13.22
C SER A 34 25.33 13.01 -13.43
N LYS A 35 25.09 14.10 -14.20
CA LYS A 35 26.08 15.14 -14.44
C LYS A 35 26.54 15.83 -13.16
N ARG A 36 25.59 16.26 -12.30
CA ARG A 36 25.91 16.93 -11.02
C ARG A 36 26.72 16.02 -10.09
N LEU A 37 26.37 14.74 -10.04
CA LEU A 37 27.07 13.75 -9.22
C LEU A 37 28.50 13.50 -9.73
N LEU A 38 28.68 13.31 -11.04
CA LEU A 38 29.99 13.11 -11.67
C LEU A 38 30.90 14.33 -11.51
N ALA A 39 30.34 15.54 -11.59
CA ALA A 39 31.05 16.79 -11.35
C ALA A 39 31.34 17.05 -9.85
N ARG A 40 30.90 16.15 -8.94
CA ARG A 40 31.01 16.28 -7.48
C ARG A 40 30.45 17.59 -6.95
N GLU A 41 29.40 18.11 -7.58
CA GLU A 41 28.71 19.29 -7.07
C GLU A 41 28.15 18.99 -5.68
N ALA A 42 28.29 19.95 -4.75
CA ALA A 42 27.90 19.75 -3.35
C ALA A 42 26.45 19.25 -3.21
N ARG A 43 25.52 19.84 -3.99
CA ARG A 43 24.12 19.41 -4.02
C ARG A 43 23.94 18.02 -4.61
N GLY A 44 24.63 17.69 -5.71
CA GLY A 44 24.54 16.36 -6.32
C GLY A 44 25.04 15.25 -5.39
N VAL A 45 26.14 15.50 -4.66
CA VAL A 45 26.66 14.57 -3.65
C VAL A 45 25.70 14.44 -2.46
N ALA A 46 25.10 15.55 -2.01
CA ALA A 46 24.12 15.54 -0.92
C ALA A 46 22.85 14.76 -1.31
N ASP A 47 22.30 15.01 -2.50
CA ASP A 47 21.15 14.29 -3.06
C ASP A 47 21.46 12.78 -3.15
N TRP A 48 22.63 12.41 -3.65
CA TRP A 48 23.05 11.01 -3.73
C TRP A 48 23.14 10.34 -2.35
N ARG A 49 23.75 11.01 -1.36
CA ARG A 49 23.82 10.51 0.02
C ARG A 49 22.43 10.29 0.60
N ARG A 50 21.50 11.23 0.39
CA ARG A 50 20.12 11.11 0.85
C ARG A 50 19.43 9.90 0.22
N LEU A 51 19.54 9.72 -1.09
CA LEU A 51 18.97 8.55 -1.77
C LEU A 51 19.56 7.25 -1.22
N MET A 52 20.89 7.19 -1.07
CA MET A 52 21.55 6.00 -0.56
C MET A 52 21.24 5.68 0.90
N ALA A 53 20.93 6.68 1.74
CA ALA A 53 20.45 6.45 3.10
C ALA A 53 19.09 5.72 3.11
N HIS A 54 18.20 6.04 2.16
CA HIS A 54 16.91 5.35 2.01
C HIS A 54 17.08 3.94 1.45
N VAL A 55 17.93 3.77 0.45
CA VAL A 55 18.25 2.42 -0.08
C VAL A 55 18.85 1.55 1.02
N ARG A 56 19.83 2.06 1.77
CA ARG A 56 20.45 1.37 2.89
C ARG A 56 19.41 0.99 3.95
N PHE A 57 18.52 1.91 4.30
CA PHE A 57 17.45 1.65 5.28
C PHE A 57 16.62 0.41 4.91
N PHE A 58 16.18 0.28 3.65
CA PHE A 58 15.42 -0.91 3.23
C PHE A 58 16.28 -2.17 3.16
N GLU A 59 17.58 -2.04 2.83
CA GLU A 59 18.52 -3.16 2.83
C GLU A 59 18.87 -3.67 4.25
N GLU A 60 18.91 -2.78 5.24
CA GLU A 60 19.15 -3.11 6.65
C GLU A 60 17.94 -3.76 7.33
N HIS A 61 16.74 -3.58 6.77
CA HIS A 61 15.48 -4.12 7.30
C HIS A 61 14.79 -5.10 6.33
N ARG A 62 15.58 -5.84 5.55
CA ARG A 62 15.04 -6.77 4.51
C ARG A 62 14.14 -7.84 5.09
N GLU A 63 14.35 -8.24 6.33
CA GLU A 63 13.53 -9.24 6.99
C GLU A 63 12.06 -8.80 7.12
N TRP A 64 11.78 -7.49 7.08
CA TRP A 64 10.40 -6.98 7.07
C TRP A 64 9.70 -7.30 5.76
N ALA A 65 10.41 -7.35 4.63
CA ALA A 65 9.81 -7.68 3.34
C ALA A 65 9.31 -9.15 3.26
N ASP A 66 9.86 -10.02 4.11
CA ASP A 66 9.46 -11.43 4.19
C ASP A 66 8.21 -11.64 5.08
N LEU A 67 7.80 -10.62 5.85
CA LEU A 67 6.58 -10.67 6.63
C LEU A 67 5.34 -10.68 5.72
N PRO A 68 4.32 -11.50 6.01
CA PRO A 68 3.12 -11.52 5.20
C PRO A 68 2.31 -10.22 5.38
N PRO A 69 1.50 -9.84 4.37
CA PRO A 69 0.55 -8.74 4.52
C PRO A 69 -0.43 -9.00 5.66
N ALA A 70 -0.56 -8.03 6.56
CA ALA A 70 -1.36 -8.16 7.78
C ALA A 70 -2.71 -7.41 7.72
N GLY A 71 -3.06 -6.83 6.57
CA GLY A 71 -4.38 -6.25 6.34
C GLY A 71 -5.47 -7.32 6.18
N ALA A 72 -6.63 -7.07 6.76
CA ALA A 72 -7.81 -7.94 6.68
C ALA A 72 -8.63 -7.73 5.39
N LEU A 73 -8.15 -6.89 4.47
CA LEU A 73 -8.74 -6.63 3.15
C LEU A 73 -7.88 -7.23 2.04
N ALA A 74 -8.47 -8.10 1.23
CA ALA A 74 -7.89 -8.54 -0.04
C ALA A 74 -8.66 -7.95 -1.22
N VAL A 75 -7.94 -7.70 -2.32
CA VAL A 75 -8.51 -7.30 -3.60
C VAL A 75 -8.06 -8.30 -4.65
N LEU A 76 -9.01 -9.08 -5.18
CA LEU A 76 -8.80 -10.03 -6.25
C LEU A 76 -8.83 -9.29 -7.57
N GLN A 77 -7.69 -9.22 -8.25
CA GLN A 77 -7.51 -8.49 -9.50
C GLN A 77 -6.28 -8.98 -10.27
N ASP A 78 -6.30 -8.84 -11.58
CA ASP A 78 -5.19 -9.13 -12.49
C ASP A 78 -4.89 -7.93 -13.39
N ALA A 79 -3.76 -8.02 -14.09
CA ALA A 79 -3.32 -6.98 -15.03
C ALA A 79 -4.40 -6.72 -16.10
N GLU A 80 -5.09 -7.77 -16.53
CA GLU A 80 -6.15 -7.75 -17.53
C GLU A 80 -7.50 -7.26 -16.98
N SER A 81 -7.73 -7.38 -15.66
CA SER A 81 -9.04 -7.16 -15.02
C SER A 81 -9.12 -5.91 -14.14
N GLY A 82 -8.08 -5.07 -14.13
CA GLY A 82 -8.13 -3.74 -13.52
C GLY A 82 -6.95 -3.37 -12.62
N ALA A 83 -5.99 -4.27 -12.38
CA ALA A 83 -4.83 -3.98 -11.54
C ALA A 83 -3.92 -2.87 -12.08
N LEU A 84 -4.01 -2.58 -13.39
CA LEU A 84 -3.23 -1.54 -14.05
C LEU A 84 -4.00 -0.21 -14.22
N ILE A 85 -5.24 -0.11 -13.73
CA ILE A 85 -6.05 1.12 -13.85
C ILE A 85 -5.60 2.15 -12.82
N SER A 86 -5.01 3.25 -13.30
CA SER A 86 -4.73 4.42 -12.47
C SER A 86 -6.02 5.10 -12.05
N GLY A 87 -6.11 5.43 -10.75
CA GLY A 87 -7.35 5.84 -10.10
C GLY A 87 -8.30 4.66 -9.84
N GLY A 88 -7.85 3.42 -10.06
CA GLY A 88 -8.66 2.23 -9.87
C GLY A 88 -8.98 1.94 -8.39
N LEU A 89 -9.64 0.82 -8.14
CA LEU A 89 -10.14 0.51 -6.81
C LEU A 89 -9.04 0.44 -5.73
N LEU A 90 -7.87 -0.11 -6.05
CA LEU A 90 -6.74 -0.14 -5.11
C LEU A 90 -6.25 1.26 -4.74
N ASP A 91 -6.17 2.17 -5.70
CA ASP A 91 -5.75 3.55 -5.45
C ASP A 91 -6.77 4.25 -4.55
N MET A 92 -8.06 4.03 -4.79
CA MET A 92 -9.13 4.55 -3.95
C MET A 92 -9.09 3.99 -2.52
N ILE A 93 -8.80 2.69 -2.36
CA ILE A 93 -8.60 2.05 -1.05
C ILE A 93 -7.36 2.62 -0.35
N GLY A 94 -6.26 2.77 -1.09
CA GLY A 94 -5.00 3.35 -0.61
C GLY A 94 -5.18 4.79 -0.13
N ALA A 95 -5.95 5.60 -0.86
CA ALA A 95 -6.31 6.97 -0.49
C ALA A 95 -7.12 7.07 0.81
N ARG A 96 -7.68 5.97 1.30
CA ARG A 96 -8.34 5.87 2.62
C ARG A 96 -7.47 5.28 3.71
N HIS A 97 -6.18 5.08 3.43
CA HIS A 97 -5.22 4.48 4.35
C HIS A 97 -5.69 3.14 4.92
N THR A 98 -6.41 2.35 4.12
CA THR A 98 -6.85 1.01 4.50
C THR A 98 -5.84 -0.01 3.97
N PRO A 99 -5.14 -0.77 4.82
CA PRO A 99 -4.23 -1.80 4.37
C PRO A 99 -4.97 -2.84 3.53
N ALA A 100 -4.53 -3.01 2.29
CA ALA A 100 -5.07 -4.00 1.37
C ALA A 100 -3.95 -4.82 0.76
N ARG A 101 -4.24 -6.10 0.46
CA ARG A 101 -3.35 -6.96 -0.30
C ARG A 101 -3.97 -7.32 -1.66
N PRO A 102 -3.27 -7.07 -2.78
CA PRO A 102 -3.69 -7.60 -4.07
C PRO A 102 -3.49 -9.12 -4.10
N VAL A 103 -4.44 -9.83 -4.69
CA VAL A 103 -4.37 -11.26 -4.98
C VAL A 103 -4.66 -11.44 -6.46
N ALA A 104 -3.73 -12.03 -7.20
CA ALA A 104 -3.96 -12.40 -8.60
C ALA A 104 -4.95 -13.56 -8.68
N THR A 105 -5.88 -13.53 -9.63
CA THR A 105 -6.95 -14.54 -9.70
C THR A 105 -6.41 -15.94 -9.94
N ARG A 106 -5.33 -16.06 -10.74
CA ARG A 106 -4.59 -17.32 -10.95
C ARG A 106 -3.94 -17.90 -9.69
N HIS A 107 -3.78 -17.12 -8.63
CA HIS A 107 -3.17 -17.54 -7.37
C HIS A 107 -4.19 -17.63 -6.22
N LEU A 108 -5.49 -17.51 -6.52
CA LEU A 108 -6.54 -17.59 -5.51
C LEU A 108 -6.49 -18.95 -4.78
N SER A 109 -6.35 -18.89 -3.46
CA SER A 109 -6.28 -20.06 -2.57
C SER A 109 -6.61 -19.64 -1.14
N GLN A 110 -6.98 -20.60 -0.30
CA GLN A 110 -7.25 -20.34 1.13
C GLN A 110 -6.03 -19.75 1.85
N GLU A 111 -4.83 -20.22 1.52
CA GLU A 111 -3.58 -19.69 2.08
C GLU A 111 -3.40 -18.20 1.77
N ARG A 112 -3.65 -17.79 0.51
CA ARG A 112 -3.57 -16.37 0.11
C ARG A 112 -4.68 -15.50 0.72
N LEU A 113 -5.79 -16.11 1.16
CA LEU A 113 -6.88 -15.46 1.86
C LEU A 113 -6.78 -15.59 3.40
N ALA A 114 -5.76 -16.26 3.93
CA ALA A 114 -5.60 -16.41 5.37
C ALA A 114 -5.43 -15.04 6.06
N GLY A 115 -6.22 -14.78 7.10
CA GLY A 115 -6.23 -13.53 7.85
C GLY A 115 -7.06 -12.39 7.24
N THR A 116 -7.64 -12.55 6.04
CA THR A 116 -8.62 -11.58 5.52
C THR A 116 -10.02 -11.87 6.00
N ARG A 117 -10.81 -10.79 6.14
CA ARG A 117 -12.24 -10.81 6.48
C ARG A 117 -13.10 -10.27 5.35
N VAL A 118 -12.52 -9.45 4.47
CA VAL A 118 -13.19 -8.85 3.32
C VAL A 118 -12.35 -9.13 2.07
N LEU A 119 -12.98 -9.68 1.05
CA LEU A 119 -12.42 -9.86 -0.28
C LEU A 119 -13.21 -9.02 -1.26
N VAL A 120 -12.55 -8.16 -2.02
CA VAL A 120 -13.18 -7.45 -3.14
C VAL A 120 -12.78 -8.13 -4.43
N ASN A 121 -13.74 -8.77 -5.09
CA ASN A 121 -13.57 -9.41 -6.38
C ASN A 121 -13.99 -8.46 -7.49
N ILE A 122 -13.03 -7.85 -8.18
CA ILE A 122 -13.33 -6.77 -9.12
C ILE A 122 -13.80 -7.28 -10.49
N GLU A 123 -13.50 -8.54 -10.82
CA GLU A 123 -14.00 -9.19 -12.04
C GLU A 123 -14.35 -10.66 -11.76
N PRO A 124 -15.56 -10.95 -11.27
CA PRO A 124 -15.99 -12.30 -10.95
C PRO A 124 -15.92 -13.26 -12.13
N GLY A 125 -16.11 -12.74 -13.36
CA GLY A 125 -16.01 -13.52 -14.59
C GLY A 125 -14.60 -14.02 -14.90
N SER A 126 -13.56 -13.48 -14.25
CA SER A 126 -12.16 -13.90 -14.43
C SER A 126 -11.77 -15.06 -13.51
N VAL A 127 -12.60 -15.41 -12.51
CA VAL A 127 -12.32 -16.49 -11.56
C VAL A 127 -12.42 -17.84 -12.25
N PRO A 128 -11.33 -18.63 -12.32
CA PRO A 128 -11.35 -19.96 -12.90
C PRO A 128 -12.40 -20.84 -12.21
N GLU A 129 -13.06 -21.71 -12.97
CA GLU A 129 -14.12 -22.58 -12.45
C GLU A 129 -13.62 -23.43 -11.26
N GLY A 130 -12.39 -23.97 -11.35
CA GLY A 130 -11.75 -24.72 -10.27
C GLY A 130 -11.41 -23.91 -9.02
N ALA A 131 -11.40 -22.57 -9.10
CA ALA A 131 -11.13 -21.69 -7.97
C ALA A 131 -12.41 -21.15 -7.30
N ARG A 132 -13.60 -21.42 -7.85
CA ARG A 132 -14.88 -20.97 -7.27
C ARG A 132 -15.16 -21.59 -5.90
N GLY A 133 -14.71 -22.83 -5.68
CA GLY A 133 -14.81 -23.49 -4.37
C GLY A 133 -14.11 -22.71 -3.26
N VAL A 134 -12.98 -22.06 -3.57
CA VAL A 134 -12.25 -21.22 -2.60
C VAL A 134 -13.10 -20.04 -2.13
N LEU A 135 -13.82 -19.39 -3.05
CA LEU A 135 -14.72 -18.28 -2.71
C LEU A 135 -15.91 -18.76 -1.88
N ALA A 136 -16.52 -19.87 -2.26
CA ALA A 136 -17.66 -20.44 -1.54
C ALA A 136 -17.27 -20.84 -0.11
N GLU A 137 -16.12 -21.49 0.07
CA GLU A 137 -15.57 -21.80 1.40
C GLU A 137 -15.24 -20.54 2.21
N TYR A 138 -14.68 -19.52 1.56
CA TYR A 138 -14.36 -18.25 2.22
C TYR A 138 -15.61 -17.53 2.75
N GLU A 139 -16.68 -17.49 1.95
CA GLU A 139 -18.00 -16.97 2.39
C GLU A 139 -18.64 -17.85 3.46
N ALA A 140 -18.58 -19.18 3.32
CA ALA A 140 -19.11 -20.12 4.31
C ALA A 140 -18.42 -20.00 5.68
N ALA A 141 -17.16 -19.56 5.71
CA ALA A 141 -16.43 -19.22 6.94
C ALA A 141 -16.89 -17.89 7.58
N GLY A 142 -17.89 -17.21 7.03
CA GLY A 142 -18.45 -15.96 7.53
C GLY A 142 -17.73 -14.70 7.06
N ASN A 143 -16.81 -14.83 6.10
CA ASN A 143 -16.14 -13.67 5.51
C ASN A 143 -17.02 -13.00 4.45
N VAL A 144 -16.72 -11.74 4.14
CA VAL A 144 -17.47 -10.95 3.17
C VAL A 144 -16.77 -10.95 1.82
N VAL A 145 -17.49 -11.32 0.76
CA VAL A 145 -17.08 -11.10 -0.62
C VAL A 145 -17.89 -9.96 -1.21
N ILE A 146 -17.19 -8.94 -1.72
CA ILE A 146 -17.80 -7.82 -2.44
C ILE A 146 -17.46 -8.00 -3.91
N ALA A 147 -18.47 -8.23 -4.73
CA ALA A 147 -18.34 -8.35 -6.17
C ALA A 147 -19.27 -7.35 -6.88
N PRO A 148 -18.94 -6.91 -8.11
CA PRO A 148 -19.91 -6.31 -9.02
C PRO A 148 -21.00 -7.34 -9.41
N PRO A 149 -22.12 -6.87 -10.00
CA PRO A 149 -23.14 -7.78 -10.55
C PRO A 149 -22.54 -8.79 -11.53
N GLU A 150 -23.19 -9.96 -11.66
CA GLU A 150 -22.78 -10.99 -12.62
C GLU A 150 -22.65 -10.42 -14.04
N GLY A 151 -21.61 -10.86 -14.76
CA GLY A 151 -21.33 -10.40 -16.13
C GLY A 151 -20.56 -9.08 -16.23
N PHE A 152 -20.30 -8.39 -15.12
CA PHE A 152 -19.41 -7.23 -15.12
C PHE A 152 -17.97 -7.65 -15.46
N ARG A 153 -17.37 -6.95 -16.43
CA ARG A 153 -15.95 -7.00 -16.75
C ARG A 153 -15.41 -5.60 -16.80
N PHE A 154 -14.17 -5.41 -16.38
CA PHE A 154 -13.51 -4.15 -16.67
C PHE A 154 -13.35 -4.01 -18.18
N PRO A 155 -13.51 -2.79 -18.73
CA PRO A 155 -13.30 -2.58 -20.16
C PRO A 155 -11.86 -2.93 -20.51
N ALA A 156 -11.69 -3.71 -21.58
CA ALA A 156 -10.37 -3.94 -22.17
C ALA A 156 -9.87 -2.62 -22.73
N MET A 157 -8.88 -2.01 -22.07
CA MET A 157 -8.29 -0.76 -22.54
C MET A 157 -7.17 -1.06 -23.52
N ALA A 158 -7.26 -0.49 -24.72
CA ALA A 158 -6.19 -0.59 -25.71
C ALA A 158 -4.92 0.14 -25.24
N ASP A 159 -3.75 -0.34 -25.67
CA ASP A 159 -2.45 0.34 -25.59
C ASP A 159 -1.91 0.66 -24.18
N TYR A 160 -2.30 -0.11 -23.16
CA TYR A 160 -1.82 0.05 -21.76
C TYR A 160 -2.05 1.47 -21.17
N GLN A 161 -2.89 2.29 -21.82
CA GLN A 161 -3.24 3.62 -21.31
C GLN A 161 -4.52 3.52 -20.47
N LEU A 162 -4.33 3.29 -19.18
CA LEU A 162 -5.42 3.02 -18.25
C LEU A 162 -5.65 4.22 -17.34
N SER A 163 -6.61 5.06 -17.74
CA SER A 163 -7.10 6.20 -16.95
C SER A 163 -8.60 6.05 -16.77
N LEU A 164 -9.09 6.33 -15.56
CA LEU A 164 -10.53 6.47 -15.28
C LEU A 164 -11.22 7.41 -16.28
N GLU A 165 -10.54 8.45 -16.75
CA GLU A 165 -11.09 9.47 -17.67
C GLU A 165 -11.56 8.92 -19.03
N ARG A 166 -11.15 7.70 -19.36
CA ARG A 166 -11.49 7.04 -20.63
C ARG A 166 -12.58 5.99 -20.49
N LEU A 167 -13.12 5.78 -19.30
CA LEU A 167 -14.25 4.89 -19.07
C LEU A 167 -15.52 5.51 -19.66
N SER A 168 -16.42 4.66 -20.17
CA SER A 168 -17.75 5.11 -20.51
C SER A 168 -18.51 5.55 -19.26
N LYS A 169 -19.56 6.38 -19.41
CA LYS A 169 -20.42 6.76 -18.27
C LYS A 169 -21.00 5.53 -17.56
N GLU A 170 -21.38 4.50 -18.33
CA GLU A 170 -21.93 3.26 -17.78
C GLU A 170 -20.91 2.50 -16.92
N ASP A 171 -19.65 2.44 -17.37
CA ASP A 171 -18.57 1.80 -16.62
C ASP A 171 -18.22 2.58 -15.34
N HIS A 172 -18.26 3.91 -15.40
CA HIS A 172 -18.12 4.77 -14.23
C HIS A 172 -19.21 4.51 -13.18
N ASP A 173 -20.48 4.49 -13.58
CA ASP A 173 -21.61 4.28 -12.68
C ASP A 173 -21.54 2.89 -12.00
N ARG A 174 -21.07 1.88 -12.74
CA ARG A 174 -20.84 0.52 -12.21
C ARG A 174 -19.69 0.49 -11.19
N LEU A 175 -18.56 1.14 -11.49
CA LEU A 175 -17.42 1.24 -10.57
C LEU A 175 -17.81 1.98 -9.28
N ASP A 176 -18.57 3.07 -9.39
CA ASP A 176 -19.10 3.81 -8.23
C ASP A 176 -20.01 2.95 -7.36
N GLY A 177 -20.85 2.11 -7.98
CA GLY A 177 -21.67 1.13 -7.27
C GLY A 177 -20.84 0.13 -6.43
N VAL A 178 -19.73 -0.38 -6.98
CA VAL A 178 -18.78 -1.23 -6.24
C VAL A 178 -18.13 -0.44 -5.11
N TRP A 179 -17.63 0.77 -5.42
CA TRP A 179 -16.96 1.62 -4.44
C TRP A 179 -17.85 1.99 -3.25
N LYS A 180 -19.15 2.25 -3.46
CA LYS A 180 -20.12 2.49 -2.40
C LYS A 180 -20.25 1.29 -1.46
N ARG A 181 -20.29 0.06 -1.99
CA ARG A 181 -20.33 -1.16 -1.16
C ARG A 181 -19.03 -1.40 -0.39
N VAL A 182 -17.89 -1.20 -1.06
CA VAL A 182 -16.57 -1.26 -0.44
C VAL A 182 -16.49 -0.25 0.70
N THR A 183 -16.91 0.99 0.47
CA THR A 183 -16.97 2.05 1.48
C THR A 183 -17.85 1.69 2.67
N ALA A 184 -19.07 1.21 2.42
CA ALA A 184 -20.00 0.84 3.48
C ALA A 184 -19.47 -0.31 4.35
N THR A 185 -18.68 -1.21 3.75
CA THR A 185 -18.10 -2.37 4.45
C THR A 185 -16.84 -1.99 5.21
N ILE A 186 -15.89 -1.31 4.56
CA ILE A 186 -14.61 -0.91 5.16
C ILE A 186 -14.80 0.17 6.22
N GLY A 187 -15.65 1.17 5.96
CA GLY A 187 -15.77 2.36 6.82
C GLY A 187 -16.19 2.05 8.26
N ARG A 188 -16.81 0.89 8.49
CA ARG A 188 -17.25 0.44 9.82
C ARG A 188 -16.19 -0.30 10.61
N SER A 189 -15.11 -0.77 9.98
CA SER A 189 -14.16 -1.70 10.58
C SER A 189 -12.71 -1.19 10.50
N ASN A 190 -11.90 -1.48 11.52
CA ASN A 190 -10.45 -1.39 11.38
C ASN A 190 -9.94 -2.70 10.76
N LEU A 191 -9.49 -2.64 9.50
CA LEU A 191 -9.01 -3.80 8.73
C LEU A 191 -7.50 -4.01 8.87
N GLY A 192 -6.89 -3.54 9.96
CA GLY A 192 -5.51 -3.84 10.33
C GLY A 192 -4.76 -2.60 10.83
N ALA A 193 -4.92 -1.47 10.15
CA ALA A 193 -4.46 -0.18 10.63
C ALA A 193 -5.38 0.92 10.10
N ARG A 194 -5.51 2.00 10.88
CA ARG A 194 -6.03 3.29 10.43
C ARG A 194 -4.96 4.34 10.63
N VAL A 195 -4.73 5.16 9.61
CA VAL A 195 -3.79 6.27 9.66
C VAL A 195 -4.56 7.56 9.49
N PHE A 196 -4.41 8.47 10.45
CA PHE A 196 -5.04 9.78 10.49
C PHE A 196 -4.00 10.87 10.23
N ASN A 197 -4.45 12.03 9.73
CA ASN A 197 -3.61 13.18 9.41
C ASN A 197 -2.43 12.85 8.46
N ALA A 198 -2.64 11.92 7.53
CA ALA A 198 -1.62 11.45 6.59
C ALA A 198 -1.97 11.76 5.11
N PRO A 199 -2.38 12.99 4.76
CA PRO A 199 -2.77 13.31 3.39
C PRO A 199 -1.59 13.08 2.43
N GLY A 200 -1.86 12.45 1.29
CA GLY A 200 -0.83 12.15 0.30
C GLY A 200 0.18 11.09 0.73
N MET A 201 -0.14 10.28 1.75
CA MET A 201 0.68 9.15 2.16
C MET A 201 0.07 7.82 1.76
N LEU A 202 0.91 6.87 1.36
CA LEU A 202 0.53 5.46 1.28
C LEU A 202 1.02 4.73 2.52
N SER A 203 0.27 3.69 2.89
CA SER A 203 0.60 2.85 4.03
C SER A 203 0.55 1.38 3.64
N ARG A 204 1.43 0.58 4.24
CA ARG A 204 1.45 -0.87 4.04
C ARG A 204 1.75 -1.58 5.35
N LEU A 205 0.84 -2.46 5.74
CA LEU A 205 0.94 -3.23 6.98
C LEU A 205 1.40 -4.66 6.70
N LEU A 206 2.48 -5.05 7.36
CA LEU A 206 3.08 -6.38 7.36
C LEU A 206 3.13 -6.90 8.78
N GLY A 207 3.11 -8.21 8.96
CA GLY A 207 3.32 -8.77 10.30
C GLY A 207 3.12 -10.26 10.37
N GLU A 208 3.55 -10.84 11.49
CA GLU A 208 3.46 -12.26 11.74
C GLU A 208 2.00 -12.73 11.84
N ALA A 209 1.75 -13.96 11.40
CA ALA A 209 0.46 -14.61 11.61
C ALA A 209 0.25 -14.83 13.13
N GLY A 210 -0.91 -14.46 13.64
CA GLY A 210 -1.27 -14.71 15.06
C GLY A 210 -0.94 -13.60 16.06
N GLY A 211 -0.46 -12.43 15.62
CA GLY A 211 -0.42 -11.22 16.47
C GLY A 211 0.88 -10.98 17.25
N GLY A 212 2.03 -11.19 16.60
CA GLY A 212 3.35 -10.79 17.09
C GLY A 212 3.85 -9.48 16.45
N ARG A 213 5.09 -9.52 15.92
CA ARG A 213 5.73 -8.35 15.29
C ARG A 213 4.91 -7.86 14.10
N ARG A 214 4.62 -6.56 14.07
CA ARG A 214 4.05 -5.89 12.89
C ARG A 214 4.89 -4.68 12.47
N VAL A 215 4.88 -4.40 11.18
CA VAL A 215 5.55 -3.26 10.57
C VAL A 215 4.57 -2.53 9.67
N LEU A 216 4.31 -1.26 9.97
CA LEU A 216 3.57 -0.35 9.13
C LEU A 216 4.54 0.60 8.43
N TYR A 217 4.73 0.39 7.13
CA TYR A 217 5.41 1.37 6.30
C TYR A 217 4.48 2.55 6.00
N LEU A 218 5.07 3.75 6.01
CA LEU A 218 4.43 5.01 5.69
C LEU A 218 5.30 5.74 4.67
N VAL A 219 4.77 6.00 3.48
CA VAL A 219 5.47 6.71 2.39
C VAL A 219 4.72 7.99 2.08
N ASN A 220 5.38 9.13 2.25
CA ASN A 220 4.84 10.46 1.98
C ASN A 220 5.21 10.90 0.55
N TYR A 221 4.20 11.14 -0.28
CA TYR A 221 4.35 11.60 -1.67
C TYR A 221 4.24 13.12 -1.83
N THR A 222 3.99 13.83 -0.73
CA THR A 222 3.94 15.28 -0.73
C THR A 222 5.36 15.87 -0.80
N ASP A 223 5.45 17.13 -1.23
CA ASP A 223 6.71 17.87 -1.28
C ASP A 223 7.05 18.53 0.08
N TYR A 224 6.29 18.23 1.15
CA TYR A 224 6.45 18.79 2.49
C TYR A 224 6.40 17.70 3.56
N GLN A 225 6.77 18.03 4.79
CA GLN A 225 6.72 17.07 5.91
C GLN A 225 5.28 16.84 6.34
N ALA A 226 4.92 15.58 6.57
CA ALA A 226 3.65 15.24 7.20
C ALA A 226 3.82 15.30 8.72
N GLU A 227 2.90 15.96 9.42
CA GLU A 227 2.98 16.25 10.84
C GLU A 227 1.76 15.71 11.60
N SER A 228 1.93 15.41 12.89
CA SER A 228 0.84 15.00 13.80
C SER A 228 0.04 13.80 13.30
N ILE A 229 0.74 12.76 12.84
CA ILE A 229 0.15 11.55 12.28
C ILE A 229 -0.23 10.61 13.42
N THR A 230 -1.45 10.09 13.41
CA THR A 230 -1.90 9.10 14.39
C THR A 230 -2.13 7.76 13.70
N VAL A 231 -1.57 6.68 14.26
CA VAL A 231 -1.77 5.32 13.78
C VAL A 231 -2.55 4.52 14.81
N TRP A 232 -3.65 3.90 14.39
CA TRP A 232 -4.44 2.99 15.22
C TRP A 232 -4.37 1.57 14.69
N LEU A 233 -3.99 0.63 15.55
CA LEU A 233 -4.05 -0.81 15.28
C LEU A 233 -5.09 -1.48 16.19
N PRO A 234 -5.85 -2.47 15.69
CA PRO A 234 -6.86 -3.16 16.48
C PRO A 234 -6.23 -4.06 17.56
N GLU A 235 -5.02 -4.58 17.32
CA GLU A 235 -4.32 -5.42 18.29
C GLU A 235 -3.64 -4.61 19.40
N ARG A 236 -3.45 -5.26 20.54
CA ARG A 236 -2.63 -4.73 21.63
C ARG A 236 -1.15 -4.93 21.33
N PHE A 237 -0.40 -3.84 21.43
CA PHE A 237 1.06 -3.84 21.45
C PHE A 237 1.56 -3.12 22.71
N ARG A 238 2.77 -3.46 23.15
CA ARG A 238 3.43 -2.86 24.32
C ARG A 238 4.58 -1.95 23.93
N LYS A 239 5.17 -2.17 22.76
CA LYS A 239 6.29 -1.38 22.24
C LYS A 239 5.93 -0.84 20.86
N ALA A 240 6.32 0.40 20.63
CA ALA A 240 6.27 1.02 19.31
C ALA A 240 7.63 1.68 19.04
N ARG A 241 8.24 1.34 17.90
CA ARG A 241 9.52 1.89 17.43
C ARG A 241 9.33 2.50 16.07
N LEU A 242 9.70 3.77 15.93
CA LEU A 242 9.68 4.49 14.68
C LEU A 242 11.08 4.53 14.09
N HIS A 243 11.21 3.91 12.93
CA HIS A 243 12.45 3.88 12.17
C HIS A 243 12.39 4.89 11.02
N LEU A 244 13.41 5.74 10.94
CA LEU A 244 13.56 6.74 9.89
C LEU A 244 14.83 6.46 9.07
N PRO A 245 14.79 6.62 7.74
CA PRO A 245 15.99 6.45 6.93
C PRO A 245 17.12 7.41 7.31
N GLY A 246 18.25 6.86 7.73
CA GLY A 246 19.43 7.62 8.17
C GLY A 246 19.25 8.38 9.50
N GLY A 247 18.16 8.12 10.23
CA GLY A 247 17.90 8.67 11.56
C GLY A 247 18.01 7.60 12.66
N GLU A 248 17.96 8.06 13.90
CA GLU A 248 17.88 7.17 15.06
C GLU A 248 16.49 6.57 15.19
N VAL A 249 16.43 5.36 15.75
CA VAL A 249 15.17 4.70 16.11
C VAL A 249 14.56 5.43 17.30
N ARG A 250 13.31 5.86 17.16
CA ARG A 250 12.58 6.55 18.24
C ARG A 250 11.58 5.61 18.89
N GLU A 251 11.64 5.47 20.20
CA GLU A 251 10.57 4.81 20.95
C GLU A 251 9.37 5.74 21.05
N LEU A 252 8.19 5.21 20.76
CA LEU A 252 6.92 5.92 20.87
C LEU A 252 6.06 5.27 21.95
N GLU A 253 5.25 6.07 22.64
CA GLU A 253 4.39 5.58 23.71
C GLU A 253 3.03 5.12 23.16
N PRO A 254 2.69 3.82 23.26
CA PRO A 254 1.37 3.33 22.88
C PRO A 254 0.31 3.76 23.89
N TYR A 255 -0.87 4.15 23.40
CA TYR A 255 -2.02 4.47 24.23
C TYR A 255 -3.26 3.69 23.81
N ARG A 256 -4.19 3.48 24.75
CA ARG A 256 -5.44 2.76 24.48
C ARG A 256 -6.45 3.69 23.81
N VAL A 257 -7.13 3.20 22.78
CA VAL A 257 -8.30 3.83 22.16
C VAL A 257 -9.52 2.92 22.29
N GLU A 258 -10.70 3.41 21.88
CA GLU A 258 -11.96 2.66 21.98
C GLU A 258 -11.88 1.28 21.30
N GLU A 259 -11.31 1.23 20.09
CA GLU A 259 -11.17 0.02 19.28
C GLU A 259 -9.71 -0.35 19.01
N GLY A 260 -8.88 -0.43 20.06
CA GLY A 260 -7.50 -0.94 19.97
C GLY A 260 -6.47 -0.05 20.64
N TRP A 261 -5.35 0.16 19.94
CA TRP A 261 -4.20 0.91 20.43
C TRP A 261 -3.71 1.93 19.40
N GLY A 262 -3.38 3.11 19.89
CA GLY A 262 -2.90 4.24 19.13
C GLY A 262 -1.43 4.54 19.43
N VAL A 263 -0.79 5.19 18.47
CA VAL A 263 0.53 5.82 18.63
C VAL A 263 0.59 7.07 17.74
N ASP A 264 1.23 8.11 18.24
CA ASP A 264 1.38 9.38 17.53
C ASP A 264 2.80 9.55 17.00
N ILE A 265 2.90 10.01 15.77
CA ILE A 265 4.14 10.29 15.06
C ILE A 265 4.16 11.79 14.76
N GLU A 266 5.11 12.50 15.37
CA GLU A 266 5.23 13.94 15.26
C GLU A 266 5.46 14.41 13.82
N VAL A 267 6.43 13.79 13.13
CA VAL A 267 6.83 14.21 11.79
C VAL A 267 7.38 13.05 10.96
N ILE A 268 7.00 13.01 9.68
CA ILE A 268 7.54 12.14 8.65
C ILE A 268 7.95 12.98 7.43
N GLY A 269 9.21 12.82 7.01
CA GLY A 269 9.74 13.41 5.79
C GLY A 269 9.25 12.68 4.54
N THR A 270 9.91 11.59 4.17
CA THR A 270 9.57 10.81 2.96
C THR A 270 9.14 9.39 3.29
N VAL A 271 9.87 8.70 4.17
CA VAL A 271 9.55 7.32 4.57
C VAL A 271 9.69 7.18 6.07
N ALA A 272 8.81 6.40 6.68
CA ALA A 272 9.00 5.83 8.01
C ALA A 272 8.51 4.38 8.06
N ALA A 273 9.07 3.61 8.98
CA ALA A 273 8.50 2.31 9.37
C ALA A 273 8.17 2.34 10.85
N LEU A 274 6.91 2.13 11.18
CA LEU A 274 6.45 1.92 12.55
C LEU A 274 6.42 0.42 12.83
N GLU A 275 7.28 -0.02 13.73
CA GLU A 275 7.33 -1.39 14.21
C GLU A 275 6.63 -1.50 15.56
N VAL A 276 5.74 -2.48 15.72
CA VAL A 276 5.01 -2.72 16.97
C VAL A 276 5.09 -4.19 17.42
N GLU A 277 5.18 -4.39 18.73
CA GLU A 277 5.30 -5.69 19.43
C GLU A 277 4.51 -5.67 20.75
#